data_AF-A0A1X1A432-F1
#
_entry.id   AF-A0A1X1A432-F1
#
_cell.length_a   1.000
_cell.length_b   1.000
_cell.length_c   1.000
_cell.angle_alpha   90.00
_cell.angle_beta   90.00
_cell.angle_gamma   90.00
#
_symmetry.space_group_name_H-M   'P 1'
#
loop_
_entity.id
_entity.type
_entity.pdbx_description
1 polymer ?
#
loop_
_entity_poly.entity_id
_entity_poly.type
_entity_poly.pdbx_seq_one_letter_code
_entity_poly.pdbx_strand_id
1 'polypeptide(L)'
;MQLNSARQAWHDCLYTAWDSQGAFIEQLGLLGTMVQTTEKQRKASHAVHQALAGGVQAAIYKLPGSLRAFGNFMYAPSCSDDEREVAEEVIFSMAMARSGRMTAAKRERCEYVAKGVMFRYRRMHQGGQSSAQDPFASAEWFKRWIDETYGVTLPSCAWARDWEPFVQICFEVCEDIDKRALSPVAAAIYQMKEAA
;
A
#
# COMPACT_ATOMS: atom_id res chain seq x y z
N MET A 1 -14.39 -1.62 11.72
CA MET A 1 -13.83 -2.13 10.44
C MET A 1 -14.75 -3.19 9.85
N GLN A 2 -14.82 -3.28 8.53
CA GLN A 2 -15.52 -4.37 7.83
C GLN A 2 -14.49 -5.37 7.30
N LEU A 3 -14.62 -6.64 7.66
CA LEU A 3 -13.66 -7.69 7.29
C LEU A 3 -13.91 -8.24 5.87
N ASN A 4 -14.00 -7.36 4.88
CA ASN A 4 -14.35 -7.74 3.50
C ASN A 4 -13.15 -8.29 2.73
N SER A 5 -11.96 -7.73 2.92
CA SER A 5 -10.73 -8.23 2.32
C SER A 5 -9.51 -7.96 3.22
N ALA A 6 -8.44 -8.74 3.04
CA ALA A 6 -7.20 -8.57 3.79
C ALA A 6 -6.56 -7.19 3.55
N ARG A 7 -6.68 -6.65 2.33
CA ARG A 7 -6.18 -5.31 1.99
C ARG A 7 -6.95 -4.21 2.71
N GLN A 8 -8.29 -4.31 2.75
CA GLN A 8 -9.11 -3.36 3.50
C GLN A 8 -8.84 -3.46 5.00
N ALA A 9 -8.72 -4.67 5.53
CA ALA A 9 -8.42 -4.89 6.94
C ALA A 9 -7.04 -4.34 7.33
N TRP A 10 -6.03 -4.46 6.46
CA TRP A 10 -4.71 -3.86 6.66
C TRP A 10 -4.81 -2.35 6.80
N HIS A 11 -5.51 -1.69 5.87
CA HIS A 11 -5.74 -0.25 5.94
C HIS A 11 -6.52 0.14 7.21
N ASP A 12 -7.67 -0.51 7.45
CA ASP A 12 -8.58 -0.19 8.55
C ASP A 12 -7.96 -0.42 9.93
N CYS A 13 -7.06 -1.40 10.09
CA CYS A 13 -6.43 -1.67 11.37
C CYS A 13 -5.37 -0.62 11.73
N LEU A 14 -4.80 0.07 10.73
CA LEU A 14 -3.83 1.15 10.92
C LEU A 14 -4.49 2.53 10.86
N TYR A 15 -5.75 2.59 10.41
CA TYR A 15 -6.53 3.81 10.39
C TYR A 15 -7.15 4.08 11.77
N THR A 16 -6.58 5.04 12.49
CA THR A 16 -7.21 5.56 13.70
C THR A 16 -8.43 6.38 13.29
N ALA A 17 -9.63 5.83 13.47
CA ALA A 17 -10.87 6.58 13.37
C ALA A 17 -10.91 7.62 14.52
N TRP A 18 -10.29 8.77 14.31
CA TRP A 18 -10.49 9.92 15.17
C TRP A 18 -11.88 10.45 14.86
N ASP A 19 -12.77 10.51 15.86
CA ASP A 19 -14.00 11.29 15.76
C ASP A 19 -13.61 12.73 15.40
N SER A 20 -13.90 13.08 14.14
CA SER A 20 -13.61 14.32 13.42
C SER A 20 -13.04 15.49 14.23
N GLN A 21 -11.94 16.07 13.72
CA GLN A 21 -11.57 17.45 14.05
C GLN A 21 -12.76 18.44 13.89
N GLY A 22 -13.74 18.10 13.06
CA GLY A 22 -15.01 18.84 12.91
C GLY A 22 -15.87 18.88 14.18
N ALA A 23 -16.10 17.75 14.86
CA ALA A 23 -16.83 17.72 16.13
C ALA A 23 -16.08 18.47 17.25
N PHE A 24 -14.74 18.54 17.15
CA PHE A 24 -13.89 19.34 18.04
C PHE A 24 -14.05 20.85 17.79
N ILE A 25 -13.99 21.29 16.53
CA ILE A 25 -14.20 22.71 16.17
C ILE A 25 -15.64 23.14 16.47
N GLU A 26 -16.62 22.28 16.22
CA GLU A 26 -18.03 22.53 16.52
C GLU A 26 -18.26 22.75 18.03
N GLN A 27 -17.71 21.89 18.89
CA GLN A 27 -17.83 22.07 20.33
C GLN A 27 -17.10 23.31 20.84
N LEU A 28 -15.92 23.61 20.30
CA LEU A 28 -15.17 24.81 20.67
C LEU A 28 -15.92 26.09 20.24
N GLY A 29 -16.52 26.08 19.05
CA GLY A 29 -17.34 27.18 18.54
C GLY A 29 -18.65 27.39 19.29
N LEU A 30 -19.29 26.31 19.76
CA LEU A 30 -20.55 26.37 20.50
C LEU A 30 -20.39 26.72 21.99
N LEU A 31 -19.35 26.20 22.65
CA LEU A 31 -19.20 26.29 24.11
C LEU A 31 -18.11 27.28 24.55
N GLY A 32 -17.26 27.76 23.63
CA GLY A 32 -16.14 28.65 23.94
C GLY A 32 -15.07 28.04 24.85
N THR A 33 -15.23 26.77 25.23
CA THR A 33 -14.34 26.04 26.12
C THR A 33 -14.39 24.54 25.82
N MET A 34 -13.32 23.84 26.17
CA MET A 34 -13.27 22.39 26.06
C MET A 34 -14.05 21.75 27.21
N VAL A 35 -15.16 21.09 26.91
CA VAL A 35 -15.85 20.22 27.86
C VAL A 35 -15.41 18.79 27.59
N GLN A 36 -14.55 18.25 28.45
CA GLN A 36 -14.18 16.83 28.41
C GLN A 36 -15.36 16.00 28.93
N THR A 37 -16.25 15.56 28.03
CA THR A 37 -17.23 14.53 28.36
C THR A 37 -16.52 13.17 28.37
N THR A 38 -16.10 12.71 29.55
CA THR A 38 -15.44 11.40 29.74
C THR A 38 -16.30 10.19 29.31
N GLU A 39 -17.57 10.41 28.95
CA GLU A 39 -18.47 9.40 28.38
C GLU A 39 -18.37 9.22 26.85
N LYS A 40 -17.68 10.10 26.12
CA LYS A 40 -17.85 10.21 24.66
C LYS A 40 -17.52 8.95 23.85
N GLN A 41 -16.76 7.98 24.38
CA GLN A 41 -16.23 6.88 23.56
C GLN A 41 -16.26 5.47 24.19
N ARG A 42 -17.26 5.15 25.01
CA ARG A 42 -17.54 3.74 25.39
C ARG A 42 -18.63 3.12 24.52
N LYS A 43 -18.49 3.16 23.18
CA LYS A 43 -19.37 2.35 22.32
C LYS A 43 -18.76 0.97 22.16
N ALA A 44 -19.54 -0.08 22.37
CA ALA A 44 -19.12 -1.46 22.16
C ALA A 44 -18.51 -1.67 20.76
N SER A 45 -18.98 -0.91 19.75
CA SER A 45 -18.41 -0.89 18.41
C SER A 45 -16.95 -0.46 18.34
N HIS A 46 -16.50 0.51 19.15
CA HIS A 46 -15.08 0.91 19.21
C HIS A 46 -14.23 -0.19 19.86
N ALA A 47 -14.73 -0.81 20.93
CA ALA A 47 -14.03 -1.92 21.57
C ALA A 47 -13.89 -3.13 20.62
N VAL A 48 -14.96 -3.47 19.89
CA VAL A 48 -14.94 -4.51 18.85
C VAL A 48 -13.96 -4.16 17.74
N HIS A 49 -13.98 -2.90 17.26
CA HIS A 49 -13.02 -2.47 16.23
C HIS A 49 -11.56 -2.58 16.71
N GLN A 50 -11.26 -2.16 17.94
CA GLN A 50 -9.92 -2.23 18.50
C GLN A 50 -9.45 -3.68 18.71
N ALA A 51 -10.34 -4.57 19.17
CA ALA A 51 -10.03 -5.99 19.30
C ALA A 51 -9.69 -6.63 17.95
N LEU A 52 -10.51 -6.36 16.92
CA LEU A 52 -10.27 -6.85 15.55
C LEU A 52 -8.99 -6.24 14.96
N ALA A 53 -8.78 -4.92 15.14
CA ALA A 53 -7.59 -4.23 14.66
C ALA A 53 -6.32 -4.80 15.30
N GLY A 54 -6.33 -5.04 16.60
CA GLY A 54 -5.18 -5.61 17.32
C GLY A 54 -4.78 -6.99 16.81
N GLY A 55 -5.74 -7.86 16.48
CA GLY A 55 -5.43 -9.17 15.92
C GLY A 55 -4.86 -9.09 14.49
N VAL A 56 -5.35 -8.17 13.66
CA VAL A 56 -4.82 -7.94 12.30
C VAL A 56 -3.41 -7.33 12.39
N GLN A 57 -3.22 -6.33 13.25
CA GLN A 57 -1.91 -5.74 13.53
C GLN A 57 -0.91 -6.81 14.02
N ALA A 58 -1.32 -7.70 14.92
CA ALA A 58 -0.47 -8.79 15.39
C ALA A 58 -0.03 -9.73 14.24
N ALA A 59 -0.89 -10.00 13.26
CA ALA A 59 -0.52 -10.75 12.07
C ALA A 59 0.48 -9.98 11.19
N ILE A 60 0.28 -8.67 11.01
CA ILE A 60 1.18 -7.79 10.26
C ILE A 60 2.56 -7.71 10.92
N TYR A 61 2.63 -7.56 12.24
CA TYR A 61 3.90 -7.43 12.96
C TYR A 61 4.73 -8.73 12.99
N LYS A 62 4.11 -9.89 12.73
CA LYS A 62 4.80 -11.17 12.57
C LYS A 62 5.41 -11.37 11.18
N LEU A 63 5.04 -10.54 10.20
CA LEU A 63 5.62 -10.63 8.87
C LEU A 63 7.11 -10.25 8.87
N PRO A 64 7.92 -10.85 7.99
CA PRO A 64 9.26 -10.36 7.69
C PRO A 64 9.24 -8.87 7.35
N GLY A 65 10.29 -8.14 7.75
CA GLY A 65 10.37 -6.68 7.58
C GLY A 65 10.11 -6.21 6.16
N SER A 66 10.62 -6.92 5.15
CA SER A 66 10.38 -6.63 3.73
C SER A 66 8.92 -6.77 3.30
N LEU A 67 8.24 -7.85 3.73
CA LEU A 67 6.82 -8.05 3.43
C LEU A 67 5.94 -7.03 4.14
N ARG A 68 6.29 -6.68 5.39
CA ARG A 68 5.59 -5.66 6.16
C ARG A 68 5.75 -4.27 5.53
N ALA A 69 6.97 -3.89 5.15
CA ALA A 69 7.26 -2.64 4.48
C ALA A 69 6.48 -2.51 3.17
N PHE A 70 6.46 -3.57 2.35
CA PHE A 70 5.65 -3.61 1.14
C PHE A 70 4.15 -3.44 1.43
N GLY A 71 3.60 -4.20 2.37
CA GLY A 71 2.19 -4.10 2.73
C GLY A 71 1.81 -2.72 3.29
N ASN A 72 2.69 -2.10 4.08
CA ASN A 72 2.50 -0.74 4.58
C ASN A 72 2.56 0.29 3.46
N PHE A 73 3.53 0.19 2.56
CA PHE A 73 3.60 1.04 1.37
C PHE A 73 2.32 0.96 0.53
N MET A 74 1.76 -0.24 0.37
CA MET A 74 0.56 -0.45 -0.43
C MET A 74 -0.72 0.03 0.28
N TYR A 75 -0.92 -0.38 1.53
CA TYR A 75 -2.23 -0.35 2.19
C TYR A 75 -2.31 0.49 3.46
N ALA A 76 -1.18 0.90 4.07
CA ALA A 76 -1.26 1.75 5.25
C ALA A 76 -1.74 3.17 4.85
N PRO A 77 -2.54 3.83 5.71
CA PRO A 77 -3.00 5.20 5.46
C PRO A 77 -1.82 6.20 5.45
N SER A 78 -0.79 5.91 6.24
CA SER A 78 0.51 6.58 6.21
C SER A 78 1.61 5.54 6.14
N CYS A 79 2.63 5.81 5.34
CA CYS A 79 3.82 4.96 5.19
C CYS A 79 5.04 5.86 5.39
N SER A 80 6.01 5.38 6.17
CA SER A 80 7.27 6.10 6.38
C SER A 80 8.16 6.03 5.14
N ASP A 81 9.08 6.99 5.01
CA ASP A 81 10.05 6.98 3.91
C ASP A 81 10.94 5.72 3.97
N ASP A 82 11.37 5.29 5.17
CA ASP A 82 12.15 4.06 5.37
C ASP A 82 11.41 2.82 4.85
N GLU A 83 10.11 2.68 5.16
CA GLU A 83 9.31 1.54 4.66
C GLU A 83 9.10 1.60 3.16
N ARG A 84 8.94 2.80 2.59
CA ARG A 84 8.88 2.98 1.14
C ARG A 84 10.17 2.52 0.49
N GLU A 85 11.32 2.98 0.98
CA GLU A 85 12.63 2.65 0.42
C GLU A 85 12.90 1.14 0.48
N VAL A 86 12.62 0.49 1.61
CA VAL A 86 12.74 -0.96 1.75
C VAL A 86 11.82 -1.69 0.78
N ALA A 87 10.57 -1.23 0.61
CA ALA A 87 9.64 -1.85 -0.34
C ALA A 87 10.14 -1.71 -1.79
N GLU A 88 10.62 -0.53 -2.17
CA GLU A 88 11.17 -0.24 -3.49
C GLU A 88 12.41 -1.11 -3.78
N GLU A 89 13.33 -1.21 -2.82
CA GLU A 89 14.56 -2.00 -2.95
C GLU A 89 14.25 -3.49 -3.13
N VAL A 90 13.28 -4.03 -2.37
CA VAL A 90 12.89 -5.43 -2.45
C VAL A 90 12.29 -5.76 -3.81
N ILE A 91 11.36 -4.93 -4.31
CA ILE A 91 10.74 -5.12 -5.63
C ILE A 91 11.80 -5.02 -6.72
N PHE A 92 12.65 -3.99 -6.68
CA PHE A 92 13.72 -3.82 -7.65
C PHE A 92 14.68 -5.02 -7.65
N SER A 93 15.15 -5.45 -6.48
CA SER A 93 16.09 -6.56 -6.36
C SER A 93 15.51 -7.87 -6.88
N MET A 94 14.24 -8.17 -6.56
CA MET A 94 13.57 -9.38 -7.04
C MET A 94 13.27 -9.32 -8.54
N ALA A 95 12.84 -8.17 -9.07
CA ALA A 95 12.64 -7.99 -10.50
C ALA A 95 13.96 -8.12 -11.28
N MET A 96 15.05 -7.56 -10.73
CA MET A 96 16.38 -7.68 -11.32
C MET A 96 16.87 -9.12 -11.33
N ALA A 97 16.61 -9.91 -10.28
CA ALA A 97 16.96 -11.33 -10.23
C ALA A 97 16.22 -12.17 -11.28
N ARG A 98 15.01 -11.76 -11.69
CA ARG A 98 14.22 -12.39 -12.76
C ARG A 98 14.54 -11.82 -14.15
N SER A 99 15.23 -10.69 -14.22
CA SER A 99 15.59 -10.03 -15.47
C SER A 99 16.85 -10.62 -16.10
N GLY A 100 16.92 -10.58 -17.43
CA GLY A 100 18.12 -10.98 -18.18
C GLY A 100 19.29 -9.99 -18.05
N ARG A 101 20.42 -10.31 -18.69
CA ARG A 101 21.59 -9.42 -18.74
C ARG A 101 21.21 -8.09 -19.41
N MET A 102 21.60 -6.98 -18.78
CA MET A 102 21.38 -5.63 -19.30
C MET A 102 22.60 -4.74 -19.05
N THR A 103 22.69 -3.62 -19.76
CA THR A 103 23.74 -2.61 -19.56
C THR A 103 23.53 -1.86 -18.25
N ALA A 104 24.60 -1.31 -17.67
CA ALA A 104 24.53 -0.51 -16.43
C ALA A 104 23.57 0.68 -16.57
N ALA A 105 23.63 1.41 -17.68
CA ALA A 105 22.74 2.54 -17.97
C ALA A 105 21.26 2.15 -18.13
N LYS A 106 20.95 0.89 -18.48
CA LYS A 106 19.57 0.38 -18.48
C LYS A 106 19.14 -0.01 -17.07
N ARG A 107 20.05 -0.61 -16.30
CA ARG A 107 19.81 -1.03 -14.92
C ARG A 107 19.43 0.13 -14.00
N GLU A 108 20.14 1.26 -14.09
CA GLU A 108 19.82 2.46 -13.31
C GLU A 108 18.41 2.96 -13.60
N ARG A 109 18.00 2.94 -14.87
CA ARG A 109 16.64 3.32 -15.28
C ARG A 109 15.58 2.33 -14.82
N CYS A 110 15.92 1.05 -14.71
CA CYS A 110 15.01 0.00 -14.22
C CYS A 110 14.54 0.27 -12.79
N GLU A 111 15.34 0.94 -11.96
CA GLU A 111 14.93 1.32 -10.61
C GLU A 111 13.70 2.23 -10.64
N TYR A 112 13.73 3.28 -11.46
CA TYR A 112 12.60 4.21 -11.63
C TYR A 112 11.39 3.54 -12.27
N VAL A 113 11.62 2.59 -13.18
CA VAL A 113 10.52 1.78 -13.75
C VAL A 113 9.86 0.94 -12.66
N ALA A 114 10.62 0.32 -11.76
CA ALA A 114 10.06 -0.43 -10.63
C ALA A 114 9.22 0.47 -9.71
N LYS A 115 9.71 1.67 -9.37
CA LYS A 115 8.96 2.67 -8.58
C LYS A 115 7.64 3.06 -9.26
N GLY A 116 7.68 3.30 -10.57
CA GLY A 116 6.47 3.59 -11.36
C GLY A 116 5.48 2.44 -11.37
N VAL A 117 5.95 1.18 -11.50
CA VAL A 117 5.07 0.01 -11.43
C VAL A 117 4.45 -0.14 -10.05
N MET A 118 5.20 0.09 -8.98
CA MET A 118 4.66 0.06 -7.62
C MET A 118 3.57 1.12 -7.41
N PHE A 119 3.78 2.33 -7.95
CA PHE A 119 2.75 3.37 -7.92
C PHE A 119 1.47 2.96 -8.66
N ARG A 120 1.59 2.36 -9.85
CA ARG A 120 0.45 1.80 -10.60
C ARG A 120 -0.26 0.72 -9.81
N TYR A 121 0.50 -0.25 -9.33
CA TYR A 121 -0.01 -1.40 -8.59
C TYR A 121 -0.81 -0.93 -7.38
N ARG A 122 -0.26 0.00 -6.60
CA ARG A 122 -0.95 0.62 -5.47
C ARG A 122 -2.27 1.24 -5.88
N ARG A 123 -2.30 2.06 -6.94
CA ARG A 123 -3.51 2.71 -7.44
C ARG A 123 -4.57 1.72 -7.91
N MET A 124 -4.17 0.67 -8.63
CA MET A 124 -5.07 -0.40 -9.09
C MET A 124 -5.71 -1.18 -7.93
N HIS A 125 -4.99 -1.31 -6.81
CA HIS A 125 -5.43 -2.07 -5.64
C HIS A 125 -5.94 -1.22 -4.46
N GLN A 126 -5.99 0.11 -4.60
CA GLN A 126 -6.66 1.00 -3.65
C GLN A 126 -8.17 0.71 -3.62
N GLY A 127 -8.77 0.70 -2.43
CA GLY A 127 -10.20 0.38 -2.23
C GLY A 127 -10.51 -1.11 -2.01
N GLY A 128 -9.49 -1.96 -1.83
CA GLY A 128 -9.65 -3.32 -1.32
C GLY A 128 -10.22 -4.36 -2.31
N GLN A 129 -10.78 -3.95 -3.45
CA GLN A 129 -11.40 -4.82 -4.47
C GLN A 129 -10.64 -4.93 -5.80
N SER A 130 -9.50 -4.25 -5.98
CA SER A 130 -8.70 -4.30 -7.24
C SER A 130 -9.44 -3.88 -8.50
N SER A 131 -10.49 -3.07 -8.39
CA SER A 131 -11.32 -2.67 -9.53
C SER A 131 -10.95 -1.31 -10.10
N ALA A 132 -9.91 -0.66 -9.56
CA ALA A 132 -9.49 0.66 -10.01
C ALA A 132 -8.81 0.56 -11.39
N GLN A 133 -9.18 1.48 -12.27
CA GLN A 133 -8.59 1.58 -13.59
C GLN A 133 -7.09 1.88 -13.47
N ASP A 134 -6.28 1.27 -14.33
CA ASP A 134 -4.84 1.53 -14.39
C ASP A 134 -4.62 3.04 -14.61
N PRO A 135 -3.88 3.72 -13.72
CA PRO A 135 -3.64 5.15 -13.83
C PRO A 135 -2.85 5.52 -15.10
N PHE A 136 -2.14 4.57 -15.72
CA PHE A 136 -1.41 4.80 -16.96
C PHE A 136 -1.96 3.95 -18.09
N ALA A 137 -2.98 4.51 -18.77
CA ALA A 137 -3.59 3.90 -19.94
C ALA A 137 -2.63 3.78 -21.15
N SER A 138 -1.51 4.52 -21.18
CA SER A 138 -0.51 4.43 -22.24
C SER A 138 0.93 4.47 -21.72
N ALA A 139 1.83 3.87 -22.50
CA ALA A 139 3.28 3.89 -22.23
C ALA A 139 3.87 5.31 -22.20
N GLU A 140 3.28 6.25 -22.95
CA GLU A 140 3.73 7.65 -22.97
C GLU A 140 3.45 8.35 -21.64
N TRP A 141 2.27 8.11 -21.07
CA TRP A 141 1.93 8.61 -19.74
C TRP A 141 2.88 8.08 -18.67
N PHE A 142 3.23 6.80 -18.74
CA PHE A 142 4.19 6.20 -17.81
C PHE A 142 5.57 6.86 -17.91
N LYS A 143 6.09 7.07 -19.13
CA LYS A 143 7.36 7.76 -19.35
C LYS A 143 7.32 9.19 -18.83
N ARG A 144 6.24 9.92 -19.14
CA ARG A 144 6.06 11.31 -18.75
C ARG A 144 6.00 11.44 -17.23
N TRP A 145 5.30 10.53 -16.56
CA TRP A 145 5.23 10.51 -15.10
C TRP A 145 6.61 10.28 -14.47
N ILE A 146 7.44 9.38 -15.01
CA ILE A 146 8.81 9.16 -14.51
C ILE A 146 9.66 10.42 -14.70
N ASP A 147 9.55 11.07 -15.86
CA ASP A 147 10.27 12.30 -16.16
C ASP A 147 9.85 13.46 -15.25
N GLU A 148 8.54 13.66 -15.06
CA GLU A 148 7.99 14.68 -14.15
C GLU A 148 8.31 14.43 -12.68
N THR A 149 8.31 13.17 -12.24
CA THR A 149 8.49 12.80 -10.82
C THR A 149 9.96 12.69 -10.41
N TYR A 150 10.81 12.17 -11.31
CA TYR A 150 12.20 11.82 -10.99
C TYR A 150 13.23 12.52 -11.90
N GLY A 151 12.81 13.26 -12.92
CA GLY A 151 13.73 13.90 -13.88
C GLY A 151 14.47 12.91 -14.78
N VAL A 152 13.96 11.68 -14.93
CA VAL A 152 14.63 10.60 -15.67
C VAL A 152 13.89 10.30 -16.96
N THR A 153 14.54 10.62 -18.08
CA THR A 153 14.00 10.29 -19.40
C THR A 153 14.34 8.85 -19.81
N LEU A 154 13.31 8.10 -20.26
CA LEU A 154 13.47 6.74 -20.80
C LEU A 154 13.70 6.77 -22.33
N PRO A 155 14.91 6.43 -22.83
CA PRO A 155 15.37 6.77 -24.18
C PRO A 155 14.82 5.88 -25.33
N SER A 156 13.87 4.98 -25.10
CA SER A 156 13.42 4.04 -26.14
C SER A 156 12.07 4.41 -26.78
N CYS A 157 12.05 4.40 -28.11
CA CYS A 157 10.85 4.47 -28.95
C CYS A 157 10.13 3.11 -29.10
N ALA A 158 10.81 1.98 -28.86
CA ALA A 158 10.23 0.63 -28.93
C ALA A 158 9.90 0.10 -27.52
N TRP A 159 8.87 0.70 -26.90
CA TRP A 159 8.44 0.38 -25.53
C TRP A 159 8.25 -1.12 -25.28
N ALA A 160 7.55 -1.80 -26.19
CA ALA A 160 7.18 -3.19 -26.07
C ALA A 160 8.37 -4.16 -25.98
N ARG A 161 9.49 -3.79 -26.60
CA ARG A 161 10.71 -4.59 -26.55
C ARG A 161 11.55 -4.24 -25.33
N ASP A 162 11.68 -2.95 -25.04
CA ASP A 162 12.74 -2.48 -24.15
C ASP A 162 12.31 -2.42 -22.69
N TRP A 163 11.04 -2.11 -22.42
CA TRP A 163 10.55 -1.83 -21.07
C TRP A 163 9.38 -2.72 -20.66
N GLU A 164 8.48 -3.07 -21.59
CA GLU A 164 7.31 -3.91 -21.28
C GLU A 164 7.65 -5.24 -20.59
N PRO A 165 8.69 -6.00 -21.00
CA PRO A 165 9.04 -7.24 -20.31
C PRO A 165 9.47 -7.01 -18.85
N PHE A 166 10.20 -5.92 -18.58
CA PHE A 166 10.64 -5.59 -17.23
C PHE A 166 9.49 -5.08 -16.37
N VAL A 167 8.57 -4.28 -16.96
CA VAL A 167 7.34 -3.84 -16.30
C VAL A 167 6.49 -5.04 -15.89
N GLN A 168 6.31 -6.01 -16.79
CA GLN A 168 5.58 -7.24 -16.51
C GLN A 168 6.21 -8.03 -15.37
N ILE A 169 7.53 -8.20 -15.37
CA ILE A 169 8.25 -8.83 -14.25
C ILE A 169 8.01 -8.09 -12.93
N CYS A 170 8.03 -6.76 -12.93
CA CYS A 170 7.76 -5.98 -11.72
C CYS A 170 6.33 -6.21 -11.21
N PHE A 171 5.33 -6.29 -12.09
CA PHE A 171 3.95 -6.62 -11.72
C PHE A 171 3.82 -8.01 -11.11
N GLU A 172 4.46 -9.02 -11.72
CA GLU A 172 4.48 -10.40 -11.20
C GLU A 172 5.14 -10.47 -9.82
N VAL A 173 6.25 -9.75 -9.63
CA VAL A 173 6.92 -9.66 -8.33
C VAL A 173 6.02 -8.98 -7.30
N CYS A 174 5.34 -7.88 -7.65
CA CYS A 174 4.37 -7.23 -6.78
C CYS A 174 3.26 -8.21 -6.37
N GLU A 175 2.71 -8.98 -7.32
CA GLU A 175 1.66 -9.96 -7.05
C GLU A 175 2.13 -11.09 -6.12
N ASP A 176 3.34 -11.60 -6.33
CA ASP A 176 3.93 -12.65 -5.49
C ASP A 176 4.14 -12.17 -4.04
N ILE A 177 4.70 -10.96 -3.88
CA ILE A 177 4.92 -10.37 -2.56
C ILE A 177 3.58 -10.06 -1.90
N ASP A 178 2.63 -9.52 -2.64
CA ASP A 178 1.31 -9.18 -2.13
C ASP A 178 0.58 -10.42 -1.59
N LYS A 179 0.57 -11.53 -2.35
CA LYS A 179 0.02 -12.81 -1.90
C LYS A 179 0.67 -13.28 -0.59
N ARG A 180 1.99 -13.16 -0.48
CA ARG A 180 2.75 -13.57 0.72
C ARG A 180 2.46 -12.66 1.92
N ALA A 181 2.32 -11.36 1.70
CA ALA A 181 1.99 -10.40 2.77
C ALA A 181 0.55 -10.56 3.25
N LEU A 182 -0.40 -10.77 2.33
CA LEU A 182 -1.82 -10.85 2.65
C LEU A 182 -2.27 -12.22 3.17
N SER A 183 -1.57 -13.32 2.85
CA SER A 183 -1.98 -14.66 3.28
C SER A 183 -2.11 -14.80 4.81
N PRO A 184 -1.14 -14.35 5.64
CA PRO A 184 -1.28 -14.40 7.11
C PRO A 184 -2.41 -13.49 7.64
N VAL A 185 -2.64 -12.35 6.99
CA VAL A 185 -3.70 -11.41 7.35
C VAL A 185 -5.07 -12.01 7.02
N ALA A 186 -5.22 -12.63 5.85
CA ALA A 186 -6.44 -13.33 5.45
C ALA A 186 -6.76 -14.48 6.42
N ALA A 187 -5.76 -15.26 6.84
CA ALA A 187 -5.92 -16.32 7.82
C ALA A 187 -6.39 -15.78 9.18
N ALA A 188 -5.81 -14.68 9.65
CA ALA A 188 -6.24 -14.03 10.89
C ALA A 188 -7.70 -13.55 10.82
N ILE A 189 -8.10 -12.94 9.70
CA ILE A 189 -9.48 -12.51 9.46
C ILE A 189 -10.44 -13.69 9.45
N TYR A 190 -10.06 -14.80 8.82
CA TYR A 190 -10.87 -16.01 8.77
C TYR A 190 -11.13 -16.57 10.18
N GLN A 191 -10.07 -16.69 11.00
CA GLN A 191 -10.20 -17.14 12.39
C GLN A 191 -11.10 -16.23 13.22
N MET A 192 -11.00 -14.91 13.03
CA MET A 192 -11.88 -13.95 13.71
C MET A 192 -13.34 -14.09 13.32
N LYS A 193 -13.63 -14.43 12.05
CA LYS A 193 -14.99 -14.66 11.56
C LYS A 193 -15.58 -15.97 12.08
N GLU A 194 -14.79 -17.02 12.23
CA GLU A 194 -15.27 -18.28 12.82
C GLU A 194 -15.55 -18.17 14.32
N ALA A 195 -14.84 -17.29 15.02
CA ALA A 195 -14.99 -17.10 16.46
C ALA A 195 -16.12 -16.13 16.88
N ALA A 196 -16.78 -15.47 15.92
CA ALA A 196 -17.83 -14.47 16.12
C ALA A 196 -19.23 -15.06 15.88
#